data_AF-A0A938LUP4-F1
#
_entry.id   AF-A0A938LUP4-F1
#
_cell.length_a   1.000
_cell.length_b   1.000
_cell.length_c   1.000
_cell.angle_alpha   90.00
_cell.angle_beta   90.00
_cell.angle_gamma   90.00
#
_symmetry.space_group_name_H-M   'P 1'
#
loop_
_entity.id
_entity.type
_entity.pdbx_description
1 polymer ?
#
loop_
_entity_poly.entity_id
_entity_poly.type
_entity_poly.pdbx_seq_one_letter_code
_entity_poly.pdbx_strand_id
1 'polypeptide(L)'
;MKNRIALCLSVCLCLGGGLRADTRWTGARSNLWSDPANWTNGVPNADQKAQFANASAPECILDIAGAQARQLAVGDNSGGRLRLVAGNLTVMDWSIIGYAQANAGEQAGHLVVEGGVLNCQARLYIGFQGEGNLTVDKDGVVNVYNQASGIGQEKTGNGNLYLKGGTMNLWAGGSSLNLYTGKAHIDFSGGTLTLTNTAQNRDNLNRAI
;
A
#
# COMPACT_ATOMS: atom_id res chain seq x y z
N MET A 1 -55.16 48.86 -12.01
CA MET A 1 -53.73 48.63 -11.75
C MET A 1 -53.63 47.56 -10.66
N LYS A 2 -53.24 46.32 -10.99
CA LYS A 2 -53.06 45.21 -10.02
C LYS A 2 -51.68 44.59 -10.24
N ASN A 3 -50.84 44.72 -9.21
CA ASN A 3 -49.43 44.34 -9.21
C ASN A 3 -49.24 42.83 -9.35
N ARG A 4 -48.37 42.41 -10.27
CA ARG A 4 -47.90 41.02 -10.38
C ARG A 4 -46.64 40.88 -9.53
N ILE A 5 -46.72 40.10 -8.46
CA ILE A 5 -45.58 39.72 -7.64
C ILE A 5 -44.91 38.54 -8.34
N ALA A 6 -43.71 38.76 -8.89
CA ALA A 6 -42.87 37.70 -9.44
C ALA A 6 -42.08 37.06 -8.29
N LEU A 7 -42.33 35.77 -8.04
CA LEU A 7 -41.58 34.97 -7.07
C LEU A 7 -40.31 34.44 -7.76
N CYS A 8 -39.17 35.06 -7.52
CA CYS A 8 -37.87 34.53 -7.95
C CYS A 8 -37.49 33.36 -7.05
N LEU A 9 -37.60 32.14 -7.57
CA LEU A 9 -37.10 30.92 -6.92
C LEU A 9 -35.61 30.78 -7.22
N SER A 10 -34.75 31.24 -6.30
CA SER A 10 -33.30 31.02 -6.39
C SER A 10 -32.98 29.57 -6.01
N VAL A 11 -32.71 28.73 -7.01
CA VAL A 11 -32.13 27.40 -6.81
C VAL A 11 -30.63 27.58 -6.53
N CYS A 12 -30.26 27.58 -5.26
CA CYS A 12 -28.86 27.44 -4.85
C CYS A 12 -28.42 26.00 -5.15
N LEU A 13 -27.79 25.79 -6.31
CA LEU A 13 -27.06 24.55 -6.61
C LEU A 13 -25.80 24.52 -5.72
N CYS A 14 -25.92 23.94 -4.52
CA CYS A 14 -24.76 23.60 -3.72
C CYS A 14 -24.05 22.44 -4.42
N LEU A 15 -23.06 22.75 -5.27
CA LEU A 15 -22.07 21.78 -5.71
C LEU A 15 -21.27 21.37 -4.48
N GLY A 16 -21.77 20.36 -3.75
CA GLY A 16 -21.03 19.68 -2.72
C GLY A 16 -19.84 19.00 -3.36
N GLY A 17 -18.69 19.68 -3.40
CA GLY A 17 -17.42 19.03 -3.59
C GLY A 17 -17.27 18.00 -2.47
N GLY A 18 -17.48 16.73 -2.80
CA GLY A 18 -17.37 15.66 -1.81
C GLY A 18 -15.95 15.67 -1.24
N LEU A 19 -15.81 16.02 0.03
CA LEU A 19 -14.61 15.73 0.79
C LEU A 19 -14.39 14.22 0.70
N ARG A 20 -13.41 13.78 -0.09
CA ARG A 20 -13.13 12.34 -0.28
C ARG A 20 -12.37 11.86 0.95
N ALA A 21 -13.10 11.24 1.88
CA ALA A 21 -12.51 10.62 3.06
C ALA A 21 -11.64 9.42 2.66
N ASP A 22 -10.58 9.17 3.43
CA ASP A 22 -9.84 7.92 3.39
C ASP A 22 -10.80 6.74 3.56
N THR A 23 -10.52 5.61 2.91
CA THR A 23 -11.40 4.45 2.94
C THR A 23 -10.70 3.26 3.60
N ARG A 24 -11.40 2.62 4.53
CA ARG A 24 -10.86 1.53 5.35
C ARG A 24 -11.48 0.20 4.93
N TRP A 25 -10.63 -0.80 4.78
CA TRP A 25 -11.06 -2.18 4.56
C TRP A 25 -11.77 -2.74 5.79
N THR A 26 -12.99 -3.22 5.59
CA THR A 26 -13.82 -3.91 6.58
C THR A 26 -13.97 -5.39 6.27
N GLY A 27 -14.00 -5.75 4.97
CA GLY A 27 -14.29 -7.11 4.52
C GLY A 27 -15.67 -7.61 4.99
N ALA A 28 -16.62 -6.70 5.22
CA ALA A 28 -17.90 -7.02 5.85
C ALA A 28 -18.82 -7.91 5.00
N ARG A 29 -18.61 -7.95 3.69
CA ARG A 29 -19.46 -8.68 2.74
C ARG A 29 -18.73 -9.82 2.04
N SER A 30 -17.49 -9.60 1.66
CA SER A 30 -16.66 -10.56 0.93
C SER A 30 -15.17 -10.26 1.15
N ASN A 31 -14.31 -11.06 0.54
CA ASN A 31 -12.87 -10.83 0.53
C ASN A 31 -12.40 -10.01 -0.67
N LEU A 32 -13.32 -9.53 -1.54
CA LEU A 32 -12.96 -8.90 -2.81
C LEU A 32 -12.74 -7.40 -2.66
N TRP A 33 -11.62 -6.89 -3.20
CA TRP A 33 -11.31 -5.46 -3.24
C TRP A 33 -12.39 -4.66 -3.97
N SER A 34 -12.93 -5.22 -5.07
CA SER A 34 -13.88 -4.54 -5.94
C SER A 34 -15.26 -4.28 -5.34
N ASP A 35 -15.61 -4.95 -4.23
CA ASP A 35 -16.91 -4.81 -3.58
C ASP A 35 -16.92 -3.56 -2.68
N PRO A 36 -17.65 -2.49 -3.05
CA PRO A 36 -17.67 -1.25 -2.29
C PRO A 36 -18.22 -1.42 -0.87
N ALA A 37 -19.00 -2.47 -0.59
CA ALA A 37 -19.52 -2.74 0.75
C ALA A 37 -18.44 -3.22 1.74
N ASN A 38 -17.27 -3.63 1.24
CA ASN A 38 -16.12 -3.97 2.08
C ASN A 38 -15.28 -2.75 2.48
N TRP A 39 -15.70 -1.55 2.11
CA TRP A 39 -14.95 -0.32 2.33
C TRP A 39 -15.83 0.73 3.00
N THR A 40 -15.29 1.42 4.02
CA THR A 40 -16.08 2.41 4.77
C THR A 40 -16.57 3.58 3.93
N ASN A 41 -15.82 3.95 2.88
CA ASN A 41 -16.12 5.08 1.99
C ASN A 41 -16.06 4.67 0.50
N GLY A 42 -16.45 3.42 0.20
CA GLY A 42 -16.36 2.83 -1.13
C GLY A 42 -14.94 2.42 -1.54
N VAL A 43 -14.80 1.78 -2.70
CA VAL A 43 -13.52 1.29 -3.22
C VAL A 43 -12.54 2.47 -3.37
N PRO A 44 -11.29 2.36 -2.88
CA PRO A 44 -10.29 3.41 -3.03
C PRO A 44 -10.05 3.77 -4.50
N ASN A 45 -9.68 5.03 -4.73
CA ASN A 45 -9.20 5.54 -6.00
C ASN A 45 -7.93 6.39 -5.79
N ALA A 46 -7.40 6.95 -6.87
CA ALA A 46 -6.14 7.72 -6.89
C ALA A 46 -6.07 8.91 -5.91
N ASP A 47 -7.21 9.37 -5.37
CA ASP A 47 -7.26 10.49 -4.41
C ASP A 47 -7.43 10.06 -2.95
N GLN A 48 -7.74 8.79 -2.70
CA GLN A 48 -8.06 8.27 -1.36
C GLN A 48 -6.98 7.33 -0.84
N LYS A 49 -6.71 7.39 0.47
CA LYS A 49 -5.91 6.35 1.15
C LYS A 49 -6.73 5.07 1.26
N ALA A 50 -6.13 3.94 0.88
CA ALA A 50 -6.59 2.60 1.20
C ALA A 50 -5.98 2.15 2.53
N GLN A 51 -6.80 2.00 3.56
CA GLN A 51 -6.35 1.72 4.92
C GLN A 51 -6.74 0.31 5.38
N PHE A 52 -5.76 -0.48 5.81
CA PHE A 52 -5.97 -1.76 6.50
C PHE A 52 -5.53 -1.60 7.96
N ALA A 53 -6.53 -1.53 8.84
CA ALA A 53 -6.40 -1.11 10.24
C ALA A 53 -7.26 -1.97 11.18
N ASN A 54 -7.39 -3.26 10.88
CA ASN A 54 -8.14 -4.21 11.68
C ASN A 54 -7.57 -5.62 11.46
N ALA A 55 -6.86 -6.15 12.45
CA ALA A 55 -6.29 -7.50 12.39
C ALA A 55 -7.36 -8.61 12.29
N SER A 56 -8.59 -8.34 12.72
CA SER A 56 -9.71 -9.29 12.65
C SER A 56 -10.50 -9.20 11.34
N ALA A 57 -10.23 -8.21 10.48
CA ALA A 57 -10.84 -8.16 9.15
C ALA A 57 -10.31 -9.31 8.30
N PRO A 58 -11.14 -9.94 7.45
CA PRO A 58 -10.66 -10.97 6.55
C PRO A 58 -9.63 -10.39 5.57
N GLU A 59 -8.81 -11.27 5.01
CA GLU A 59 -7.86 -10.87 3.97
C GLU A 59 -8.57 -10.26 2.76
N CYS A 60 -8.04 -9.15 2.28
CA CYS A 60 -8.49 -8.53 1.03
C CYS A 60 -7.75 -9.13 -0.16
N ILE A 61 -8.51 -9.55 -1.17
CA ILE A 61 -8.03 -10.10 -2.42
C ILE A 61 -8.27 -9.05 -3.50
N LEU A 62 -7.20 -8.57 -4.13
CA LEU A 62 -7.30 -7.73 -5.32
C LEU A 62 -7.77 -8.60 -6.49
N ASP A 63 -9.01 -8.39 -6.91
CA ASP A 63 -9.71 -9.17 -7.93
C ASP A 63 -9.94 -8.41 -9.24
N ILE A 64 -9.44 -7.17 -9.34
CA ILE A 64 -9.63 -6.28 -10.49
C ILE A 64 -8.31 -5.73 -11.02
N ALA A 65 -8.29 -5.43 -12.32
CA ALA A 65 -7.22 -4.65 -12.94
C ALA A 65 -7.50 -3.14 -12.79
N GLY A 66 -6.43 -2.34 -12.75
CA GLY A 66 -6.55 -0.88 -12.72
C GLY A 66 -7.01 -0.32 -11.39
N ALA A 67 -6.84 -1.05 -10.28
CA ALA A 67 -7.12 -0.52 -8.95
C ALA A 67 -6.12 0.60 -8.62
N GLN A 68 -6.61 1.61 -7.90
CA GLN A 68 -5.81 2.78 -7.55
C GLN A 68 -6.04 3.18 -6.10
N ALA A 69 -4.99 3.72 -5.49
CA ALA A 69 -5.07 4.41 -4.21
C ALA A 69 -4.12 5.62 -4.25
N ARG A 70 -4.43 6.69 -3.53
CA ARG A 70 -3.44 7.74 -3.29
C ARG A 70 -2.29 7.19 -2.43
N GLN A 71 -2.66 6.56 -1.32
CA GLN A 71 -1.76 6.02 -0.32
C GLN A 71 -2.23 4.62 0.05
N LEU A 72 -1.29 3.73 0.37
CA LEU A 72 -1.60 2.39 0.86
C LEU A 72 -0.98 2.23 2.24
N ALA A 73 -1.81 1.98 3.26
CA ALA A 73 -1.34 1.67 4.61
C ALA A 73 -1.84 0.30 5.04
N VAL A 74 -0.93 -0.66 5.13
CA VAL A 74 -1.21 -2.00 5.65
C VAL A 74 -0.62 -2.13 7.04
N GLY A 75 -1.46 -2.42 8.04
CA GLY A 75 -1.02 -2.40 9.42
C GLY A 75 -1.04 -0.99 10.03
N ASP A 76 -2.11 -0.21 9.78
CA ASP A 76 -2.28 1.15 10.28
C ASP A 76 -3.03 1.16 11.62
N ASN A 77 -2.31 1.36 12.73
CA ASN A 77 -2.82 1.33 14.12
C ASN A 77 -3.48 0.01 14.58
N SER A 78 -3.60 -0.99 13.69
CA SER A 78 -3.88 -2.40 13.95
C SER A 78 -3.44 -3.19 12.71
N GLY A 79 -3.52 -4.53 12.71
CA GLY A 79 -3.12 -5.37 11.59
C GLY A 79 -3.89 -5.13 10.28
N GLY A 80 -3.45 -5.81 9.23
CA GLY A 80 -4.07 -5.70 7.92
C GLY A 80 -3.46 -6.70 6.95
N ARG A 81 -4.29 -7.27 6.06
CA ARG A 81 -3.89 -8.31 5.13
C ARG A 81 -4.40 -7.99 3.73
N LEU A 82 -3.48 -7.83 2.78
CA LEU A 82 -3.77 -7.59 1.37
C LEU A 82 -3.03 -8.62 0.51
N ARG A 83 -3.74 -9.23 -0.42
CA ARG A 83 -3.21 -10.21 -1.37
C ARG A 83 -3.54 -9.82 -2.81
N LEU A 84 -2.52 -9.77 -3.65
CA LEU A 84 -2.62 -9.50 -5.08
C LEU A 84 -2.44 -10.81 -5.85
N VAL A 85 -3.57 -11.47 -6.12
CA VAL A 85 -3.62 -12.74 -6.87
C VAL A 85 -3.64 -12.51 -8.38
N ALA A 86 -4.15 -11.35 -8.82
CA ALA A 86 -4.21 -10.93 -10.20
C ALA A 86 -4.35 -9.40 -10.27
N GLY A 87 -4.36 -8.86 -11.49
CA GLY A 87 -4.58 -7.43 -11.73
C GLY A 87 -3.41 -6.54 -11.33
N ASN A 88 -3.67 -5.24 -11.23
CA ASN A 88 -2.67 -4.27 -10.82
C ASN A 88 -3.26 -3.25 -9.85
N LEU A 89 -2.49 -2.92 -8.82
CA LEU A 89 -2.76 -1.84 -7.89
C LEU A 89 -1.69 -0.76 -8.07
N THR A 90 -2.13 0.45 -8.42
CA THR A 90 -1.24 1.62 -8.51
C THR A 90 -1.46 2.53 -7.31
N VAL A 91 -0.40 2.77 -6.54
CA VAL A 91 -0.40 3.69 -5.40
C VAL A 91 0.35 4.95 -5.79
N MET A 92 -0.35 6.09 -5.80
CA MET A 92 0.15 7.33 -6.41
C MET A 92 1.23 8.06 -5.59
N ASP A 93 1.17 7.94 -4.28
CA ASP A 93 2.12 8.53 -3.33
C ASP A 93 2.86 7.38 -2.64
N TRP A 94 2.76 7.26 -1.31
CA TRP A 94 3.48 6.25 -0.55
C TRP A 94 2.68 4.96 -0.35
N SER A 95 3.41 3.86 -0.29
CA SER A 95 2.94 2.56 0.19
C SER A 95 3.71 2.17 1.45
N ILE A 96 3.01 1.82 2.51
CA ILE A 96 3.61 1.44 3.79
C ILE A 96 2.95 0.16 4.31
N ILE A 97 3.80 -0.79 4.69
CA ILE A 97 3.44 -2.03 5.38
C ILE A 97 4.08 -1.97 6.77
N GLY A 98 3.31 -2.18 7.84
CA GLY A 98 3.78 -1.97 9.21
C GLY A 98 3.87 -0.49 9.59
N TYR A 99 2.77 0.24 9.38
CA TYR A 99 2.72 1.70 9.53
C TYR A 99 2.93 2.17 10.98
N ALA A 100 2.34 1.50 11.98
CA ALA A 100 2.32 1.98 13.36
C ALA A 100 3.29 1.23 14.31
N GLN A 101 3.91 1.96 15.25
CA GLN A 101 5.00 1.52 16.12
C GLN A 101 4.75 0.26 16.97
N ALA A 102 3.50 -0.05 17.31
CA ALA A 102 3.16 -1.17 18.19
C ALA A 102 2.66 -2.42 17.44
N ASN A 103 2.55 -2.35 16.12
CA ASN A 103 1.99 -3.44 15.33
C ASN A 103 3.05 -4.53 15.10
N ALA A 104 2.83 -5.71 15.66
CA ALA A 104 3.71 -6.89 15.52
C ALA A 104 2.91 -8.20 15.51
N GLY A 105 3.49 -9.27 14.96
CA GLY A 105 2.85 -10.59 14.88
C GLY A 105 1.50 -10.55 14.16
N GLU A 106 0.43 -10.92 14.84
CA GLU A 106 -0.94 -10.89 14.28
C GLU A 106 -1.43 -9.47 13.96
N GLN A 107 -0.87 -8.45 14.62
CA GLN A 107 -1.15 -7.04 14.37
C GLN A 107 -0.23 -6.42 13.31
N ALA A 108 0.72 -7.17 12.76
CA ALA A 108 1.60 -6.68 11.71
C ALA A 108 0.84 -6.38 10.41
N GLY A 109 1.43 -5.55 9.56
CA GLY A 109 0.96 -5.40 8.19
C GLY A 109 1.46 -6.56 7.33
N HIS A 110 0.57 -7.20 6.56
CA HIS A 110 0.90 -8.32 5.67
C HIS A 110 0.44 -8.02 4.25
N LEU A 111 1.38 -8.02 3.31
CA LEU A 111 1.08 -7.89 1.88
C LEU A 111 1.71 -9.06 1.12
N VAL A 112 0.91 -9.72 0.28
CA VAL A 112 1.36 -10.79 -0.60
C VAL A 112 1.07 -10.41 -2.05
N VAL A 113 2.05 -10.61 -2.94
CA VAL A 113 1.91 -10.45 -4.38
C VAL A 113 2.27 -11.78 -5.03
N GLU A 114 1.28 -12.53 -5.52
CA GLU A 114 1.43 -13.93 -6.00
C GLU A 114 0.92 -14.14 -7.44
N GLY A 115 0.70 -13.04 -8.18
CA GLY A 115 0.21 -13.07 -9.56
C GLY A 115 -0.27 -11.71 -10.07
N GLY A 116 -0.43 -10.72 -9.17
CA GLY A 116 -0.68 -9.33 -9.53
C GLY A 116 0.58 -8.46 -9.60
N VAL A 117 0.35 -7.18 -9.89
CA VAL A 117 1.39 -6.14 -9.91
C VAL A 117 1.08 -5.04 -8.90
N LEU A 118 2.00 -4.76 -7.98
CA LEU A 118 1.97 -3.58 -7.12
C LEU A 118 2.88 -2.49 -7.71
N ASN A 119 2.30 -1.36 -8.10
CA ASN A 119 3.02 -0.19 -8.63
C ASN A 119 3.04 0.93 -7.59
N CYS A 120 4.17 1.11 -6.91
CA CYS A 120 4.41 2.17 -5.94
C CYS A 120 5.03 3.39 -6.64
N GLN A 121 4.23 4.41 -6.96
CA GLN A 121 4.70 5.57 -7.72
C GLN A 121 5.71 6.41 -6.94
N ALA A 122 5.60 6.56 -5.62
CA ALA A 122 6.65 7.17 -4.81
C ALA A 122 7.53 6.13 -4.10
N ARG A 123 7.26 5.88 -2.83
CA ARG A 123 8.07 5.04 -1.95
C ARG A 123 7.31 3.80 -1.50
N LEU A 124 8.06 2.76 -1.14
CA LEU A 124 7.56 1.59 -0.44
C LEU A 124 8.34 1.41 0.85
N TYR A 125 7.66 1.41 2.00
CA TYR A 125 8.26 1.02 3.27
C TYR A 125 7.69 -0.30 3.77
N ILE A 126 8.59 -1.18 4.18
CA ILE A 126 8.29 -2.48 4.78
C ILE A 126 8.82 -2.43 6.21
N GLY A 127 7.93 -2.46 7.18
CA GLY A 127 8.23 -2.17 8.57
C GLY A 127 8.65 -0.71 8.76
N PHE A 128 7.69 0.21 8.64
CA PHE A 128 7.95 1.64 8.84
C PHE A 128 8.27 1.94 10.31
N GLN A 129 7.24 1.93 11.16
CA GLN A 129 7.40 2.04 12.61
C GLN A 129 7.16 0.71 13.33
N GLY A 130 6.33 -0.16 12.75
CA GLY A 130 6.03 -1.49 13.28
C GLY A 130 6.59 -2.60 12.41
N GLU A 131 6.01 -3.79 12.56
CA GLU A 131 6.30 -4.96 11.74
C GLU A 131 5.52 -4.93 10.42
N GLY A 132 6.26 -5.05 9.32
CA GLY A 132 5.68 -5.18 7.99
C GLY A 132 6.27 -6.37 7.25
N ASN A 133 5.39 -7.18 6.66
CA ASN A 133 5.74 -8.38 5.92
C ASN A 133 5.30 -8.21 4.47
N LEU A 134 6.26 -8.24 3.53
CA LEU A 134 6.00 -8.31 2.10
C LEU A 134 6.49 -9.64 1.56
N THR A 135 5.59 -10.42 0.97
CA THR A 135 5.95 -11.59 0.17
C THR A 135 5.69 -11.30 -1.31
N VAL A 136 6.69 -11.52 -2.15
CA VAL A 136 6.56 -11.50 -3.61
C VAL A 136 6.81 -12.93 -4.10
N ASP A 137 5.71 -13.65 -4.32
CA ASP A 137 5.71 -15.04 -4.75
C ASP A 137 5.77 -15.14 -6.29
N LYS A 138 5.78 -16.37 -6.80
CA LYS A 138 5.80 -16.68 -8.22
C LYS A 138 4.83 -15.79 -9.01
N ASP A 139 5.32 -15.23 -10.11
CA ASP A 139 4.58 -14.35 -11.03
C ASP A 139 4.14 -12.98 -10.44
N GLY A 140 4.35 -12.76 -9.13
CA GLY A 140 4.15 -11.46 -8.50
C GLY A 140 5.22 -10.45 -8.89
N VAL A 141 4.78 -9.19 -9.11
CA VAL A 141 5.69 -8.08 -9.43
C VAL A 141 5.44 -6.89 -8.51
N VAL A 142 6.49 -6.35 -7.93
CA VAL A 142 6.47 -5.09 -7.18
C VAL A 142 7.38 -4.09 -7.87
N ASN A 143 6.88 -2.90 -8.16
CA ASN A 143 7.63 -1.82 -8.81
C ASN A 143 7.64 -0.59 -7.91
N VAL A 144 8.81 0.02 -7.71
CA VAL A 144 8.99 1.25 -6.95
C VAL A 144 9.70 2.29 -7.83
N TYR A 145 9.03 3.38 -8.15
CA TYR A 145 9.46 4.28 -9.24
C TYR A 145 10.30 5.46 -8.78
N ASN A 146 9.78 6.33 -7.90
CA ASN A 146 10.36 7.67 -7.75
C ASN A 146 11.20 7.86 -6.48
N GLN A 147 11.01 7.03 -5.44
CA GLN A 147 11.72 7.19 -4.16
C GLN A 147 12.24 5.85 -3.64
N ALA A 148 13.28 5.92 -2.79
CA ALA A 148 13.91 4.75 -2.20
C ALA A 148 12.89 3.86 -1.47
N SER A 149 13.03 2.54 -1.64
CA SER A 149 12.32 1.57 -0.82
C SER A 149 13.05 1.38 0.50
N GLY A 150 12.31 1.45 1.60
CA GLY A 150 12.82 1.28 2.96
C GLY A 150 12.41 -0.07 3.56
N ILE A 151 13.33 -0.77 4.21
CA ILE A 151 13.04 -1.97 4.99
C ILE A 151 13.57 -1.73 6.41
N GLY A 152 12.70 -1.82 7.42
CA GLY A 152 13.07 -1.42 8.79
C GLY A 152 13.37 0.07 8.88
N GLN A 153 12.45 0.91 8.42
CA GLN A 153 12.71 2.32 8.13
C GLN A 153 12.99 3.17 9.38
N GLU A 154 12.19 3.03 10.44
CA GLU A 154 12.38 3.75 11.70
C GLU A 154 13.05 2.87 12.75
N LYS A 155 13.52 3.47 13.85
CA LYS A 155 14.24 2.76 14.94
C LYS A 155 13.50 1.53 15.48
N THR A 156 12.18 1.56 15.46
CA THR A 156 11.30 0.47 15.91
C THR A 156 10.77 -0.40 14.77
N GLY A 157 10.99 0.02 13.52
CA GLY A 157 10.52 -0.68 12.33
C GLY A 157 11.15 -2.06 12.23
N ASN A 158 10.33 -3.05 11.87
CA ASN A 158 10.75 -4.42 11.61
C ASN A 158 10.24 -4.86 10.23
N GLY A 159 11.08 -4.71 9.22
CA GLY A 159 10.72 -5.00 7.84
C GLY A 159 11.20 -6.38 7.39
N ASN A 160 10.29 -7.19 6.88
CA ASN A 160 10.59 -8.50 6.31
C ASN A 160 10.14 -8.55 4.84
N LEU A 161 11.10 -8.75 3.94
CA LEU A 161 10.87 -8.95 2.51
C LEU A 161 11.22 -10.40 2.13
N TYR A 162 10.26 -11.11 1.55
CA TYR A 162 10.43 -12.48 1.06
C TYR A 162 10.24 -12.51 -0.46
N LEU A 163 11.28 -12.84 -1.21
CA LEU A 163 11.28 -12.99 -2.66
C LEU A 163 11.28 -14.49 -3.01
N LYS A 164 10.08 -15.07 -3.15
CA LYS A 164 9.83 -16.52 -3.27
C LYS A 164 9.59 -17.01 -4.72
N GLY A 165 10.09 -16.26 -5.70
CA GLY A 165 9.86 -16.54 -7.12
C GLY A 165 9.40 -15.32 -7.91
N GLY A 166 8.94 -14.27 -7.22
CA GLY A 166 8.51 -13.03 -7.83
C GLY A 166 9.65 -12.03 -8.06
N THR A 167 9.29 -10.87 -8.60
CA THR A 167 10.24 -9.79 -8.91
C THR A 167 9.91 -8.51 -8.16
N MET A 168 10.92 -7.90 -7.53
CA MET A 168 10.84 -6.55 -7.00
C MET A 168 11.82 -5.64 -7.76
N ASN A 169 11.30 -4.57 -8.35
CA ASN A 169 12.05 -3.62 -9.14
C ASN A 169 12.13 -2.26 -8.41
N LEU A 170 13.35 -1.82 -8.14
CA LEU A 170 13.65 -0.55 -7.48
C LEU A 170 14.26 0.42 -8.48
N TRP A 171 13.41 1.22 -9.12
CA TRP A 171 13.78 2.17 -10.18
C TRP A 171 14.09 3.58 -9.68
N ALA A 172 13.98 3.81 -8.38
CA ALA A 172 14.29 5.09 -7.76
C ALA A 172 15.79 5.40 -7.81
N GLY A 173 16.26 6.01 -8.90
CA GLY A 173 17.56 6.67 -9.05
C GLY A 173 18.75 6.06 -8.30
N GLY A 174 19.60 6.91 -7.71
CA GLY A 174 20.92 6.53 -7.17
C GLY A 174 20.90 5.67 -5.90
N SER A 175 19.96 5.89 -4.98
CA SER A 175 19.80 5.11 -3.74
C SER A 175 18.39 4.55 -3.70
N SER A 176 18.22 3.35 -4.27
CA SER A 176 16.90 2.77 -4.50
C SER A 176 16.46 1.82 -3.37
N LEU A 177 17.41 1.29 -2.59
CA LEU A 177 17.18 0.47 -1.40
C LEU A 177 17.73 1.17 -0.16
N ASN A 178 16.98 1.15 0.94
CA ASN A 178 17.41 1.65 2.22
C ASN A 178 17.09 0.68 3.36
N LEU A 179 18.11 0.34 4.15
CA LEU A 179 18.03 -0.51 5.32
C LEU A 179 18.43 0.35 6.54
N TYR A 180 17.46 1.15 6.98
CA TYR A 180 17.64 2.18 8.01
C TYR A 180 17.76 1.59 9.42
N THR A 181 17.61 2.45 10.43
CA THR A 181 17.84 2.22 11.86
C THR A 181 17.07 1.08 12.53
N GLY A 182 16.06 0.52 11.87
CA GLY A 182 15.27 -0.60 12.39
C GLY A 182 15.89 -1.97 12.10
N LYS A 183 15.06 -3.00 12.18
CA LYS A 183 15.40 -4.36 11.77
C LYS A 183 14.95 -4.57 10.34
N ALA A 184 15.86 -5.04 9.49
CA ALA A 184 15.57 -5.36 8.11
C ALA A 184 15.98 -6.80 7.82
N HIS A 185 15.10 -7.53 7.15
CA HIS A 185 15.36 -8.88 6.68
C HIS A 185 14.92 -9.01 5.22
N ILE A 186 15.79 -9.59 4.39
CA ILE A 186 15.49 -9.93 3.00
C ILE A 186 15.83 -11.41 2.81
N ASP A 187 14.86 -12.19 2.35
CA ASP A 187 15.03 -13.59 1.99
C ASP A 187 14.86 -13.78 0.48
N PHE A 188 15.85 -14.42 -0.14
CA PHE A 188 15.85 -14.81 -1.54
C PHE A 188 15.70 -16.34 -1.65
N SER A 189 14.46 -16.82 -1.62
CA SER A 189 14.13 -18.24 -1.77
C SER A 189 13.69 -18.63 -3.20
N GLY A 190 13.81 -17.70 -4.15
CA GLY A 190 13.59 -17.98 -5.58
C GLY A 190 13.30 -16.76 -6.45
N GLY A 191 13.15 -15.57 -5.87
CA GLY A 191 12.81 -14.34 -6.58
C GLY A 191 14.00 -13.48 -6.98
N THR A 192 13.69 -12.33 -7.60
CA THR A 192 14.67 -11.36 -8.09
C THR A 192 14.44 -9.98 -7.49
N LEU A 193 15.52 -9.32 -7.06
CA LEU A 193 15.54 -7.90 -6.72
C LEU A 193 16.36 -7.14 -7.75
N THR A 194 15.73 -6.25 -8.50
CA THR A 194 16.39 -5.37 -9.49
C THR A 194 16.61 -4.00 -8.89
N LEU A 195 17.83 -3.47 -8.95
CA LEU A 195 18.18 -2.15 -8.43
C LEU A 195 19.36 -1.53 -9.21
N THR A 196 19.47 -0.20 -9.18
CA THR A 196 20.60 0.52 -9.78
C THR A 196 21.92 0.10 -9.14
N ASN A 197 22.95 -0.18 -9.94
CA ASN A 197 24.26 -0.58 -9.44
C ASN A 197 25.08 0.62 -8.90
N THR A 198 24.78 1.05 -7.68
CA THR A 198 25.54 2.07 -6.96
C THR A 198 26.29 1.46 -5.77
N ALA A 199 27.34 2.13 -5.27
CA ALA A 199 28.08 1.67 -4.09
C ALA A 199 27.16 1.49 -2.87
N GLN A 200 26.33 2.51 -2.60
CA GLN A 200 25.36 2.49 -1.51
C GLN A 200 24.41 1.28 -1.57
N ASN A 201 23.91 0.97 -2.76
CA ASN A 201 23.00 -0.15 -2.96
C ASN A 201 23.68 -1.51 -2.74
N ARG A 202 24.94 -1.66 -3.17
CA ARG A 202 25.73 -2.88 -2.89
C ARG A 202 26.02 -3.02 -1.40
N ASP A 203 26.37 -1.93 -0.72
CA ASP A 203 26.62 -1.93 0.72
C ASP A 203 25.35 -2.30 1.50
N ASN A 204 24.20 -1.78 1.09
CA ASN A 204 22.92 -2.17 1.68
C ASN A 204 22.63 -3.66 1.45
N LEU A 205 22.82 -4.18 0.23
CA LEU A 205 22.58 -5.60 -0.05
C LEU A 205 23.49 -6.51 0.79
N ASN A 206 24.77 -6.16 0.92
CA ASN A 206 25.74 -6.90 1.75
C ASN A 206 25.40 -6.91 3.25
N ARG A 207 24.56 -5.97 3.72
CA ARG A 207 24.07 -5.95 5.11
C ARG A 207 22.82 -6.82 5.31
N ALA A 208 22.11 -7.15 4.23
CA ALA A 208 20.85 -7.88 4.27
C ALA A 208 20.99 -9.39 4.05
N ILE A 209 22.04 -9.83 3.36
CA ILE A 209 22.41 -11.23 3.10
C ILE A 209 23.38 -11.69 4.19
#